data_AF-A0A933LQP9-F1
#
_entry.id   AF-A0A933LQP9-F1
#
_cell.length_a   1.000
_cell.length_b   1.000
_cell.length_c   1.000
_cell.angle_alpha   90.00
_cell.angle_beta   90.00
_cell.angle_gamma   90.00
#
_symmetry.space_group_name_H-M   'P 1'
#
loop_
_entity.id
_entity.type
_entity.pdbx_description
1 polymer ?
#
loop_
_entity_poly.entity_id
_entity_poly.type
_entity_poly.pdbx_seq_one_letter_code
_entity_poly.pdbx_strand_id
1 'polypeptide(L)' 'MGFEELKAEALKLAPEFRASLARELLGSLDALSEEEVEGLWIEEAIRRDDEIDRGIAQTSPATEVFTRARTRRK' A
#
# COMPACT_ATOMS: atom_id res chain seq x y z
N MET A 1 -11.63 11.55 19.03
CA MET A 1 -12.05 10.44 18.16
C MET A 1 -10.79 9.74 17.67
N GLY A 2 -10.65 8.45 17.93
CA GLY A 2 -9.46 7.67 17.51
C GLY A 2 -9.61 7.07 16.11
N PHE A 3 -8.52 6.54 15.53
CA PHE A 3 -8.56 5.91 14.20
C PHE A 3 -9.59 4.77 14.11
N GLU A 4 -9.59 3.86 15.09
CA GLU A 4 -10.53 2.73 15.10
C GLU A 4 -11.98 3.16 15.23
N GLU A 5 -12.25 4.25 15.97
CA GLU A 5 -13.59 4.82 16.08
C GLU A 5 -14.03 5.45 14.76
N LEU A 6 -13.17 6.24 14.11
CA LEU A 6 -13.45 6.84 12.80
C LEU A 6 -13.70 5.77 11.72
N LYS A 7 -12.87 4.73 11.71
CA LYS A 7 -13.02 3.58 10.81
C LYS A 7 -14.35 2.86 11.04
N ALA A 8 -14.72 2.63 12.31
CA ALA A 8 -15.99 1.99 12.63
C ALA A 8 -17.18 2.84 12.15
N GLU A 9 -17.16 4.15 12.35
CA GLU A 9 -18.21 5.05 11.84
C GLU A 9 -18.27 5.08 10.31
N ALA A 10 -17.11 5.16 9.63
CA ALA A 10 -17.06 5.12 8.17
C ALA A 10 -17.65 3.82 7.59
N LEU A 11 -17.45 2.69 8.28
CA LEU A 11 -17.99 1.40 7.86
C LEU A 11 -19.52 1.29 8.05
N LYS A 12 -20.12 2.10 8.93
CA LYS A 12 -21.59 2.17 9.11
C LYS A 12 -22.31 2.89 7.98
N LEU A 13 -21.61 3.68 7.16
CA LEU A 13 -22.19 4.37 6.01
C LEU A 13 -22.79 3.37 5.00
N ALA A 14 -23.80 3.82 4.26
CA ALA A 14 -24.33 3.06 3.14
C ALA A 14 -23.25 2.84 2.06
N PRO A 15 -23.31 1.74 1.27
CA PRO A 15 -22.27 1.39 0.31
C PRO A 15 -21.84 2.52 -0.63
N GLU A 16 -22.79 3.32 -1.11
CA GLU A 16 -22.57 4.46 -2.00
C GLU A 16 -21.74 5.57 -1.35
N PHE A 17 -21.99 5.88 -0.08
CA PHE A 17 -21.22 6.89 0.66
C PHE A 17 -19.85 6.38 1.04
N ARG A 18 -19.71 5.09 1.36
CA ARG A 18 -18.39 4.47 1.55
C ARG A 18 -17.55 4.55 0.28
N ALA A 19 -18.15 4.28 -0.87
CA ALA A 19 -17.45 4.38 -2.16
C ALA A 19 -17.02 5.82 -2.47
N SER A 20 -17.86 6.81 -2.18
CA SER A 20 -17.50 8.23 -2.32
C SER A 20 -16.34 8.60 -1.40
N LEU A 21 -16.45 8.26 -0.10
CA LEU A 21 -15.42 8.55 0.89
C LEU A 21 -14.09 7.87 0.54
N ALA A 22 -14.12 6.61 0.10
CA ALA A 22 -12.93 5.89 -0.33
C ALA A 22 -12.25 6.58 -1.54
N ARG A 23 -13.04 7.09 -2.50
CA ARG A 23 -12.51 7.85 -3.63
C ARG A 23 -11.86 9.15 -3.19
N GLU A 24 -12.49 9.90 -2.30
CA GLU A 24 -11.97 11.17 -1.78
C GLU A 24 -10.68 10.96 -0.99
N LEU A 25 -10.66 9.95 -0.11
CA LEU A 25 -9.46 9.58 0.63
C LEU A 25 -8.33 9.15 -0.30
N LEU A 26 -8.62 8.34 -1.32
CA LEU A 26 -7.61 7.95 -2.30
C LEU A 26 -7.07 9.15 -3.07
N GLY A 27 -7.95 10.03 -3.56
CA GLY A 27 -7.55 11.25 -4.26
C GLY A 27 -6.76 12.23 -3.40
N SER A 28 -6.94 12.21 -2.08
CA SER A 28 -6.12 13.03 -1.17
C SER A 28 -4.65 12.58 -1.14
N LEU A 29 -4.35 11.33 -1.47
CA LEU A 29 -2.98 10.83 -1.56
C LEU A 29 -2.27 11.33 -2.83
N ASP A 30 -3.02 11.59 -3.90
CA ASP A 30 -2.48 12.16 -5.14
C ASP A 30 -2.07 13.64 -4.99
N ALA A 31 -2.50 14.29 -3.90
CA ALA A 31 -2.17 15.68 -3.60
C ALA A 31 -0.86 15.86 -2.81
N LEU A 32 -0.22 14.75 -2.41
CA LEU A 32 1.08 14.77 -1.72
C LEU A 32 2.17 15.31 -2.67
N SER A 33 3.13 16.05 -2.12
CA SER A 33 4.28 16.51 -2.89
C SER A 33 5.21 15.36 -3.25
N GLU A 34 6.07 15.55 -4.26
CA GLU A 34 7.05 14.53 -4.64
C GLU A 34 7.99 14.19 -3.48
N GLU A 35 8.35 15.18 -2.66
CA GLU A 35 9.20 15.01 -1.48
C GLU A 35 8.50 14.20 -0.37
N GLU A 36 7.20 14.44 -0.15
CA GLU A 36 6.41 13.65 0.80
C GLU A 36 6.29 12.19 0.33
N VAL A 37 6.04 11.99 -0.96
CA VAL A 37 5.97 10.65 -1.58
C VAL A 37 7.32 9.94 -1.47
N GLU A 38 8.43 10.63 -1.76
CA GLU A 38 9.78 10.08 -1.64
C GLU A 38 10.07 9.63 -0.20
N GLY A 39 9.74 10.46 0.79
CA GLY A 39 9.88 10.12 2.20
C GLY A 39 9.13 8.84 2.57
N LEU A 40 7.86 8.72 2.18
CA LEU A 40 7.04 7.53 2.43
C LEU A 40 7.61 6.27 1.76
N TRP A 41 8.17 6.39 0.54
CA TRP A 41 8.81 5.26 -0.14
C TRP A 41 10.11 4.82 0.54
N ILE A 42 10.91 5.75 1.05
CA ILE A 42 12.13 5.44 1.79
C ILE A 42 11.79 4.67 3.07
N GLU A 43 10.81 5.14 3.84
CA GLU A 43 10.35 4.45 5.05
C GLU A 43 9.87 3.03 4.76
N GLU A 44 9.07 2.86 3.71
CA GLU A 44 8.58 1.55 3.29
C GLU A 44 9.71 0.62 2.79
N ALA A 45 10.69 1.17 2.08
CA ALA A 45 11.85 0.41 1.62
C ALA A 45 12.67 -0.13 2.80
N ILE A 46 12.97 0.72 3.80
CA ILE A 46 13.67 0.32 5.02
C ILE A 46 12.90 -0.76 5.77
N ARG A 47 11.58 -0.58 5.94
CA ARG A 47 10.73 -1.58 6.60
C ARG A 47 10.76 -2.93 5.89
N ARG A 48 10.69 -2.95 4.56
CA ARG A 48 10.71 -4.20 3.77
C ARG A 48 12.08 -4.88 3.80
N ASP A 49 13.15 -4.11 3.81
CA ASP A 49 14.51 -4.64 3.93
C ASP A 49 14.68 -5.38 5.27
N ASP A 50 14.27 -4.76 6.39
CA ASP A 50 14.29 -5.40 7.72
C ASP A 50 13.43 -6.66 7.77
N GLU A 51 12.24 -6.66 7.15
CA GLU A 51 11.39 -7.84 7.08
C GLU A 51 12.02 -9.01 6.31
N ILE A 52 12.82 -8.72 5.27
CA ILE A 52 13.57 -9.74 4.53
C ILE A 52 14.69 -10.30 5.40
N ASP A 53 15.50 -9.43 6.02
CA ASP A 53 16.62 -9.83 6.88
C ASP A 53 16.15 -10.69 8.07
N ARG A 54 14.98 -10.37 8.61
CA ARG A 54 14.37 -11.11 9.73
C ARG A 54 13.61 -12.37 9.30
N GLY A 55 13.51 -12.65 8.00
CA GLY A 55 12.77 -13.79 7.45
C GLY A 55 11.25 -13.70 7.66
N ILE A 56 10.72 -12.51 7.89
CA ILE A 56 9.28 -12.23 8.03
C ILE A 56 8.63 -12.14 6.65
N ALA A 57 9.33 -11.51 5.70
CA ALA A 57 8.83 -11.33 4.34
C ALA A 57 8.73 -12.67 3.61
N GLN A 58 7.61 -12.89 2.92
CA GLN A 58 7.50 -13.99 1.96
C GLN A 58 8.30 -13.63 0.70
N THR A 59 9.46 -14.29 0.53
CA THR A 59 10.32 -14.09 -0.64
C THR A 59 10.10 -15.17 -1.69
N SER A 60 10.53 -14.90 -2.93
CA SER A 60 10.55 -15.89 -4.01
C SER A 60 11.93 -15.92 -4.64
N PRO A 61 12.44 -17.08 -5.10
CA PRO A 61 13.72 -17.16 -5.78
C PRO A 61 13.76 -16.24 -7.01
N ALA A 62 14.83 -15.47 -7.15
CA ALA A 62 14.98 -14.51 -8.24
C ALA A 62 14.83 -15.16 -9.63
N THR A 63 15.33 -16.39 -9.81
CA THR A 63 15.23 -17.16 -11.06
C THR A 63 13.78 -17.43 -11.46
N GLU A 64 12.91 -17.78 -10.51
CA GLU A 64 11.49 -18.01 -10.74
C GLU A 64 10.79 -16.71 -11.15
N VAL A 65 11.05 -15.63 -10.40
CA VAL A 65 10.49 -14.30 -10.67
C VAL A 65 10.84 -13.82 -12.07
N PHE A 66 12.12 -13.91 -12.47
CA PHE A 66 12.56 -13.49 -13.80
C PHE A 66 11.99 -14.37 -14.92
N THR A 67 11.83 -15.67 -14.69
CA THR A 67 11.22 -16.59 -15.67
C THR A 67 9.74 -16.23 -15.89
N ARG A 68 8.99 -16.00 -14.81
CA ARG A 68 7.59 -15.56 -14.85
C ARG A 68 7.42 -14.20 -15.55
N ALA A 69 8.32 -13.25 -15.29
CA ALA A 69 8.27 -11.94 -15.95
C ALA A 69 8.48 -12.02 -17.47
N ARG A 70 9.44 -12.86 -17.92
CA ARG A 70 9.72 -13.05 -19.36
C ARG A 70 8.59 -13.77 -20.09
N THR A 71 7.95 -14.74 -19.44
CA THR A 71 6.84 -15.50 -20.05
C THR A 71 5.58 -14.64 -20.25
N ARG A 72 5.30 -13.69 -19.34
CA ARG A 72 4.17 -12.74 -19.46
C ARG A 72 4.34 -11.66 -20.54
N ARG A 73 5.55 -11.49 -21.07
CA ARG A 73 5.86 -10.53 -22.15
C ARG A 73 5.68 -11.10 -23.57
N LYS A 74 5.34 -12.38 -23.69
CA LYS A 74 4.97 -13.02 -24.95
C LYS A 74 3.46 -12.96 -25.14
#